data_AF-A0A3M1MKS0-F1
#
_entry.id   AF-A0A3M1MKS0-F1
#
_cell.length_a   1.000
_cell.length_b   1.000
_cell.length_c   1.000
_cell.angle_alpha   90.00
_cell.angle_beta   90.00
_cell.angle_gamma   90.00
#
_symmetry.space_group_name_H-M   'P 1'
#
loop_
_entity.id
_entity.type
_entity.pdbx_description
1 polymer ?
#
loop_
_entity_poly.entity_id
_entity_poly.type
_entity_poly.pdbx_seq_one_letter_code
_entity_poly.pdbx_strand_id
1 'polypeptide(L)'
;MVFLALAAVLGNIAIRAVLRRSDSGTYSPEPPIRVTVGTEEVNRILREYGAIARDAEPPGLSRELHRRLLDVAMAYDRIAPESGVRIFSREFMQSPYEPNRRFVQIGEWGDGSPVLAARDPNDAAIYISDVDECMPNEAIVLARSFDEYLCAAVRLHEGRELGSSRISGK
;
A
#
# COMPACT_ATOMS: atom_id res chain seq x y z
N MET A 1 25.89 3.97 -18.02
CA MET A 1 24.94 4.22 -16.90
C MET A 1 23.93 3.10 -16.68
N VAL A 2 23.53 2.32 -17.69
CA VAL A 2 22.55 1.22 -17.55
C VAL A 2 23.04 0.06 -16.65
N PHE A 3 24.34 -0.24 -16.63
CA PHE A 3 24.91 -1.33 -15.82
C PHE A 3 24.89 -1.08 -14.30
N LEU A 4 24.96 0.18 -13.86
CA LEU A 4 24.91 0.52 -12.43
C LEU A 4 23.49 0.42 -11.85
N ALA A 5 22.48 0.80 -12.63
CA ALA A 5 21.08 0.64 -12.25
C ALA A 5 20.70 -0.85 -12.13
N LEU A 6 21.19 -1.70 -13.05
CA LEU A 6 20.93 -3.14 -13.02
C LEU A 6 21.59 -3.81 -11.79
N ALA A 7 22.80 -3.40 -11.43
CA ALA A 7 23.51 -3.92 -10.27
C ALA A 7 22.82 -3.53 -8.95
N ALA A 8 22.25 -2.32 -8.87
CA ALA A 8 21.49 -1.88 -7.70
C ALA A 8 20.19 -2.68 -7.53
N VAL A 9 19.46 -2.95 -8.62
CA VAL A 9 18.24 -3.76 -8.59
C VAL A 9 18.55 -5.20 -8.18
N LEU A 10 19.60 -5.81 -8.76
CA LEU A 10 20.03 -7.17 -8.42
C LEU A 10 20.58 -7.27 -6.99
N GLY A 11 21.29 -6.24 -6.52
CA GLY A 11 21.79 -6.16 -5.15
C GLY A 11 20.64 -6.13 -4.13
N ASN A 12 19.59 -5.36 -4.41
CA ASN A 12 18.41 -5.29 -3.54
C ASN A 12 17.67 -6.64 -3.46
N ILE A 13 17.58 -7.36 -4.58
CA ILE A 13 16.99 -8.71 -4.64
C ILE A 13 17.83 -9.72 -3.83
N ALA A 14 19.16 -9.67 -3.96
CA ALA A 14 20.05 -10.61 -3.27
C ALA A 14 20.07 -10.39 -1.75
N ILE A 15 20.07 -9.13 -1.28
CA ILE A 15 20.02 -8.80 0.15
C ILE A 15 18.70 -9.29 0.76
N ARG A 16 17.57 -9.07 0.08
CA ARG A 16 16.26 -9.59 0.52
C ARG A 16 16.24 -11.12 0.60
N ALA A 17 16.85 -11.82 -0.36
CA ALA A 17 16.91 -13.29 -0.34
C ALA A 17 17.73 -13.85 0.82
N VAL A 18 18.77 -13.14 1.27
CA VAL A 18 19.60 -13.56 2.42
C VAL A 18 18.91 -13.31 3.75
N LEU A 19 18.19 -12.18 3.90
CA LEU A 19 17.43 -11.86 5.11
C LEU A 19 16.27 -12.85 5.35
N ARG A 20 15.58 -13.29 4.29
CA ARG A 20 14.49 -14.28 4.34
C ARG A 20 14.86 -15.64 4.95
N ARG A 21 16.15 -15.99 5.05
CA ARG A 21 16.59 -17.30 5.58
C ARG A 21 16.77 -17.32 7.11
N SER A 22 16.70 -16.18 7.79
CA SER A 22 17.21 -16.08 9.16
C SER A 22 16.18 -16.07 10.28
N ASP A 23 14.87 -15.91 10.01
CA ASP A 23 13.86 -15.83 11.06
C ASP A 23 12.71 -16.85 10.85
N SER A 24 12.82 -17.97 11.56
CA SER A 24 11.73 -18.95 11.73
C SER A 24 11.09 -18.79 13.11
N GLY A 25 10.65 -17.57 13.44
CA GLY A 25 9.89 -17.26 14.65
C GLY A 25 8.40 -17.58 14.48
N THR A 26 7.76 -18.05 15.54
CA THR A 26 6.31 -18.29 15.57
C THR A 26 5.56 -16.97 15.47
N TYR A 27 4.83 -16.80 14.37
CA TYR A 27 4.12 -15.57 13.95
C TYR A 27 3.03 -15.11 14.94
N SER A 28 3.02 -13.80 15.22
CA SER A 28 1.86 -13.06 15.74
C SER A 28 1.66 -11.84 14.84
N PRO A 29 0.54 -11.71 14.10
CA PRO A 29 0.32 -10.54 13.26
C PRO A 29 0.38 -9.27 14.12
N GLU A 30 1.14 -8.27 13.70
CA GLU A 30 0.94 -6.93 14.22
C GLU A 30 -0.51 -6.50 13.91
N PRO A 31 -1.19 -5.83 14.85
CA PRO A 31 -2.55 -5.36 14.61
C PRO A 31 -2.54 -4.36 13.44
N PRO A 32 -3.61 -4.31 12.63
CA PRO A 32 -3.73 -3.33 11.55
C PRO A 32 -3.46 -1.91 12.04
N ILE A 33 -2.84 -1.09 11.20
CA ILE A 33 -2.59 0.31 11.51
C ILE A 33 -3.93 0.97 11.84
N ARG A 34 -4.02 1.60 13.01
CA ARG A 34 -5.21 2.33 13.44
C ARG A 34 -4.89 3.81 13.48
N VAL A 35 -5.52 4.55 12.60
CA VAL A 35 -5.46 6.01 12.58
C VAL A 35 -6.88 6.54 12.70
N THR A 36 -7.11 7.50 13.60
CA THR A 36 -8.36 8.26 13.59
C THR A 36 -8.36 9.14 12.35
N VAL A 37 -9.25 8.84 11.42
CA VAL A 37 -9.33 9.52 10.12
C VAL A 37 -10.39 10.60 10.17
N GLY A 38 -9.98 11.85 9.98
CA GLY A 38 -10.89 12.96 9.70
C GLY A 38 -11.06 13.14 8.19
N THR A 39 -12.29 13.37 7.72
CA THR A 39 -12.57 13.64 6.29
C THR A 39 -11.76 14.82 5.75
N GLU A 40 -11.54 15.85 6.58
CA GLU A 40 -10.72 17.02 6.20
C GLU A 40 -9.24 16.66 5.96
N GLU A 41 -8.68 15.75 6.75
CA GLU A 41 -7.29 15.30 6.61
C GLU A 41 -7.10 14.52 5.30
N VAL A 42 -8.03 13.60 4.99
CA VAL A 42 -8.02 12.85 3.73
C VAL A 42 -8.12 13.79 2.54
N ASN A 43 -9.04 14.76 2.58
CA ASN A 43 -9.21 15.73 1.51
C ASN A 43 -7.99 16.67 1.35
N ARG A 44 -7.28 16.98 2.44
CA ARG A 44 -6.00 17.69 2.37
C ARG A 44 -4.95 16.83 1.66
N ILE A 45 -4.76 15.58 2.10
CA ILE A 45 -3.80 14.64 1.50
C ILE A 45 -4.02 14.49 -0.01
N LEU A 46 -5.27 14.26 -0.42
CA LEU A 46 -5.62 14.09 -1.83
C LEU A 46 -5.32 15.34 -2.66
N ARG A 47 -5.53 16.54 -2.11
CA ARG A 47 -5.23 17.80 -2.82
C ARG A 47 -3.73 18.11 -2.88
N GLU A 48 -3.01 17.80 -1.82
CA GLU A 48 -1.60 18.16 -1.66
C GLU A 48 -0.67 17.19 -2.39
N TYR A 49 -0.97 15.90 -2.31
CA TYR A 49 -0.10 14.83 -2.82
C TYR A 49 -0.71 14.05 -4.00
N GLY A 50 -1.96 14.32 -4.37
CA GLY A 50 -2.64 13.67 -5.48
C GLY A 50 -2.35 14.35 -6.82
N ALA A 51 -2.04 13.54 -7.83
CA ALA A 51 -2.01 13.97 -9.22
C ALA A 51 -3.36 13.64 -9.88
N ILE A 52 -4.08 14.66 -10.33
CA ILE A 52 -5.41 14.52 -10.94
C ILE A 52 -5.32 13.77 -12.27
N ALA A 53 -6.21 12.81 -12.47
CA ALA A 53 -6.37 12.08 -13.72
C ALA A 53 -6.95 12.99 -14.82
N ARG A 54 -6.20 13.22 -15.90
CA ARG A 54 -6.69 13.92 -17.09
C ARG A 54 -7.12 12.86 -18.12
N ASP A 55 -8.42 12.73 -18.32
CA ASP A 55 -9.02 11.89 -19.38
C ASP A 55 -8.71 10.38 -19.30
N ALA A 56 -8.60 9.84 -18.09
CA ALA A 56 -8.27 8.44 -17.89
C ALA A 56 -9.50 7.53 -17.94
N GLU A 57 -9.39 6.44 -18.70
CA GLU A 57 -10.34 5.34 -18.64
C GLU A 57 -10.41 4.75 -17.22
N PRO A 58 -11.57 4.20 -16.81
CA PRO A 58 -11.67 3.48 -15.55
C PRO A 58 -10.64 2.34 -15.50
N PRO A 59 -10.03 2.06 -14.34
CA PRO A 59 -9.11 0.93 -14.23
C PRO A 59 -9.79 -0.37 -14.66
N GLY A 60 -9.05 -1.26 -15.34
CA GLY A 60 -9.60 -2.46 -15.96
C GLY A 60 -10.40 -3.36 -15.01
N LEU A 61 -10.02 -3.37 -13.72
CA LEU A 61 -10.67 -4.15 -12.66
C LEU A 61 -11.68 -3.33 -11.83
N SER A 62 -12.17 -2.23 -12.38
CA SER A 62 -13.00 -1.24 -11.66
C SER A 62 -14.30 -1.78 -11.06
N ARG A 63 -14.82 -2.95 -11.46
CA ARG A 63 -16.05 -3.51 -10.87
C ARG A 63 -15.82 -4.39 -9.65
N GLU A 64 -14.57 -4.77 -9.41
CA GLU A 64 -14.22 -5.79 -8.44
C GLU A 64 -13.57 -5.20 -7.19
N LEU A 65 -13.46 -3.88 -7.10
CA LEU A 65 -12.80 -3.20 -5.98
C LEU A 65 -13.82 -2.41 -5.16
N HIS A 66 -13.47 -2.17 -3.91
CA HIS A 66 -14.29 -1.34 -3.02
C HIS A 66 -14.50 0.07 -3.58
N ARG A 67 -15.73 0.57 -3.47
CA ARG A 67 -16.19 1.83 -4.09
C ARG A 67 -15.29 3.02 -3.77
N ARG A 68 -14.86 3.16 -2.52
CA ARG A 68 -14.02 4.29 -2.10
C ARG A 68 -12.69 4.35 -2.85
N LEU A 69 -12.05 3.20 -3.03
CA LEU A 69 -10.80 3.10 -3.79
C LEU A 69 -11.04 3.45 -5.26
N LEU A 70 -12.17 3.00 -5.83
CA LEU A 70 -12.54 3.34 -7.20
C LEU A 70 -12.79 4.84 -7.37
N ASP A 71 -13.49 5.49 -6.46
CA ASP A 71 -13.75 6.93 -6.53
C ASP A 71 -12.43 7.71 -6.54
N VAL A 72 -11.45 7.31 -5.71
CA VAL A 72 -10.12 7.91 -5.74
C VAL A 72 -9.38 7.57 -7.01
N ALA A 73 -9.39 6.31 -7.43
CA ALA A 73 -8.74 5.88 -8.65
C ALA A 73 -9.31 6.63 -9.85
N MET A 74 -10.61 6.92 -9.91
CA MET A 74 -11.25 7.70 -10.97
C MET A 74 -10.76 9.14 -11.03
N ALA A 75 -10.51 9.77 -9.88
CA ALA A 75 -10.12 11.17 -9.77
C ALA A 75 -8.61 11.42 -9.85
N TYR A 76 -7.78 10.45 -9.46
CA TYR A 76 -6.34 10.62 -9.32
C TYR A 76 -5.55 9.52 -10.04
N ASP A 77 -4.49 9.91 -10.74
CA ASP A 77 -3.55 8.97 -11.36
C ASP A 77 -2.59 8.37 -10.34
N ARG A 78 -2.13 9.19 -9.39
CA ARG A 78 -1.22 8.77 -8.30
C ARG A 78 -1.37 9.66 -7.08
N ILE A 79 -0.97 9.12 -5.93
CA ILE A 79 -0.77 9.88 -4.69
C ILE A 79 0.64 9.58 -4.20
N ALA A 80 1.48 10.62 -4.15
CA ALA A 80 2.91 10.50 -3.87
C ALA A 80 3.39 11.75 -3.13
N PRO A 81 3.85 11.63 -1.87
CA PRO A 81 4.31 12.79 -1.12
C PRO A 81 5.69 13.28 -1.61
N GLU A 82 6.51 12.40 -2.16
CA GLU A 82 7.77 12.74 -2.80
C GLU A 82 8.11 11.83 -4.00
N SER A 83 9.18 12.16 -4.72
CA SER A 83 9.65 11.35 -5.84
C SER A 83 10.19 10.01 -5.36
N GLY A 84 9.56 8.92 -5.79
CA GLY A 84 9.96 7.56 -5.45
C GLY A 84 9.03 6.85 -4.47
N VAL A 85 8.17 7.58 -3.76
CA VAL A 85 7.15 6.99 -2.88
C VAL A 85 5.80 6.98 -3.60
N ARG A 86 5.27 5.79 -3.91
CA ARG A 86 3.99 5.62 -4.62
C ARG A 86 2.95 4.98 -3.70
N ILE A 87 2.41 5.77 -2.78
CA ILE A 87 1.33 5.33 -1.87
C ILE A 87 0.12 4.82 -2.69
N PHE A 88 -0.18 5.49 -3.79
CA PHE A 88 -1.18 5.00 -4.72
C PHE A 88 -0.75 5.29 -6.16
N SER A 89 -0.98 4.35 -7.07
CA SER A 89 -0.85 4.56 -8.51
C SER A 89 -1.82 3.68 -9.27
N ARG A 90 -2.62 4.31 -10.15
CA ARG A 90 -3.57 3.63 -11.02
C ARG A 90 -2.89 2.65 -11.98
N GLU A 91 -1.62 2.86 -12.30
CA GLU A 91 -0.86 1.99 -13.22
C GLU A 91 -0.78 0.54 -12.72
N PHE A 92 -0.84 0.33 -11.39
CA PHE A 92 -0.81 -1.01 -10.80
C PHE A 92 -2.15 -1.75 -10.91
N MET A 93 -3.23 -1.03 -11.21
CA MET A 93 -4.60 -1.56 -11.23
C MET A 93 -5.02 -2.16 -12.58
N GLN A 94 -4.06 -2.34 -13.50
CA GLN A 94 -4.33 -2.83 -14.86
C GLN A 94 -4.48 -4.35 -14.94
N SER A 95 -3.88 -5.06 -14.00
CA SER A 95 -3.91 -6.52 -13.94
C SER A 95 -4.01 -7.01 -12.49
N PRO A 96 -4.48 -8.24 -12.26
CA PRO A 96 -4.43 -8.86 -10.94
C PRO A 96 -2.99 -8.95 -10.42
N TYR A 97 -2.83 -9.00 -9.10
CA TYR A 97 -1.54 -9.26 -8.48
C TYR A 97 -1.14 -10.72 -8.71
N GLU A 98 -0.08 -10.96 -9.50
CA GLU A 98 0.29 -12.32 -9.94
C GLU A 98 0.57 -13.31 -8.80
N PRO A 99 1.27 -12.95 -7.70
CA PRO A 99 1.47 -13.86 -6.58
C PRO A 99 0.15 -14.33 -5.93
N ASN A 100 -0.88 -13.49 -5.97
CA ASN A 100 -2.20 -13.85 -5.47
C ASN A 100 -3.31 -13.06 -6.18
N ARG A 101 -3.95 -13.70 -7.16
CA ARG A 101 -4.98 -13.09 -8.03
C ARG A 101 -6.27 -12.69 -7.33
N ARG A 102 -6.41 -12.94 -6.03
CA ARG A 102 -7.48 -12.38 -5.19
C ARG A 102 -7.27 -10.90 -4.94
N PHE A 103 -6.08 -10.37 -5.19
CA PHE A 103 -5.72 -9.00 -4.94
C PHE A 103 -5.35 -8.25 -6.22
N VAL A 104 -5.34 -6.93 -6.11
CA VAL A 104 -4.81 -5.98 -7.07
C VAL A 104 -3.79 -5.12 -6.35
N GLN A 105 -2.64 -4.89 -6.95
CA GLN A 105 -1.69 -3.93 -6.42
C GLN A 105 -2.20 -2.52 -6.68
N ILE A 106 -2.14 -1.66 -5.66
CA ILE A 106 -2.61 -0.28 -5.74
C ILE A 106 -1.49 0.73 -5.48
N GLY A 107 -0.36 0.27 -4.96
CA GLY A 107 0.77 1.12 -4.60
C GLY A 107 1.93 0.30 -4.02
N GLU A 108 2.84 1.03 -3.40
CA GLU A 108 4.03 0.52 -2.73
C GLU A 108 4.16 1.21 -1.38
N TRP A 109 4.58 0.44 -0.37
CA TRP A 109 4.90 0.95 0.95
C TRP A 109 6.33 1.53 0.98
N GLY A 110 6.72 2.20 2.05
CA GLY A 110 8.00 2.94 2.14
C GLY A 110 9.26 2.09 1.95
N ASP A 111 9.15 0.77 2.10
CA ASP A 111 10.17 -0.25 1.86
C ASP A 111 10.11 -0.88 0.46
N GLY A 112 9.15 -0.46 -0.37
CA GLY A 112 8.86 -1.03 -1.69
C GLY A 112 7.98 -2.29 -1.64
N SER A 113 7.41 -2.63 -0.49
CA SER A 113 6.49 -3.77 -0.35
C SER A 113 5.17 -3.48 -1.07
N PRO A 114 4.62 -4.42 -1.87
CA PRO A 114 3.38 -4.19 -2.60
C PRO A 114 2.20 -3.96 -1.65
N VAL A 115 1.48 -2.86 -1.88
CA VAL A 115 0.22 -2.57 -1.21
C VAL A 115 -0.93 -3.02 -2.09
N LEU A 116 -1.86 -3.75 -1.48
CA LEU A 116 -2.84 -4.55 -2.17
C LEU A 116 -4.27 -4.20 -1.73
N ALA A 117 -5.22 -4.31 -2.64
CA ALA A 117 -6.66 -4.31 -2.37
C ALA A 117 -7.27 -5.63 -2.81
N ALA A 118 -8.22 -6.15 -2.03
CA ALA A 118 -8.95 -7.35 -2.41
C ALA A 118 -9.86 -7.07 -3.62
N ARG A 119 -10.00 -8.05 -4.51
CA ARG A 119 -10.98 -8.06 -5.60
C ARG A 119 -12.37 -8.46 -5.07
N ASP A 120 -12.81 -7.77 -4.03
CA ASP A 120 -14.14 -7.87 -3.45
C ASP A 120 -14.68 -6.45 -3.20
N PRO A 121 -15.80 -6.05 -3.82
CA PRO A 121 -16.36 -4.72 -3.62
C PRO A 121 -16.85 -4.43 -2.19
N ASN A 122 -17.01 -5.46 -1.34
CA ASN A 122 -17.39 -5.33 0.06
C ASN A 122 -16.20 -5.24 1.02
N ASP A 123 -14.99 -5.47 0.52
CA ASP A 123 -13.78 -5.46 1.33
C ASP A 123 -13.06 -4.13 1.21
N ALA A 124 -13.19 -3.30 2.25
CA ALA A 124 -12.53 -2.00 2.32
C ALA A 124 -11.06 -2.09 2.75
N ALA A 125 -10.60 -3.25 3.24
CA ALA A 125 -9.28 -3.37 3.83
C ALA A 125 -8.18 -3.21 2.79
N ILE A 126 -7.08 -2.64 3.25
CA ILE A 126 -5.83 -2.53 2.50
C ILE A 126 -4.85 -3.50 3.10
N TYR A 127 -4.14 -4.21 2.23
CA TYR A 127 -3.23 -5.26 2.58
C TYR A 127 -1.81 -4.89 2.16
N ILE A 128 -0.84 -5.56 2.76
CA ILE A 128 0.56 -5.49 2.35
C ILE A 128 1.09 -6.91 2.19
N SER A 129 1.97 -7.11 1.21
CA SER A 129 2.69 -8.36 1.01
C SER A 129 4.19 -8.10 1.01
N ASP A 130 4.99 -9.13 1.25
CA ASP A 130 6.46 -9.06 1.21
C ASP A 130 7.11 -8.10 2.23
N VAL A 131 6.42 -7.84 3.35
CA VAL A 131 7.11 -7.43 4.57
C VAL A 131 7.95 -8.64 5.02
N ASP A 132 9.13 -8.43 5.60
CA ASP A 132 10.11 -9.46 6.02
C ASP A 132 9.52 -10.63 6.86
N GLU A 133 8.25 -10.51 7.26
CA GLU A 133 7.49 -11.36 8.16
C GLU A 133 6.29 -12.09 7.50
N CYS A 134 6.07 -11.94 6.18
CA CYS A 134 4.99 -12.61 5.45
C CYS A 134 5.45 -13.89 4.75
N MET A 135 4.65 -14.97 4.82
CA MET A 135 4.84 -16.13 3.95
C MET A 135 4.68 -15.70 2.47
N PRO A 136 5.41 -16.34 1.53
CA PRO A 136 5.23 -16.06 0.11
C PRO A 136 3.78 -16.33 -0.30
N ASN A 137 3.14 -15.32 -0.89
CA ASN A 137 1.73 -15.27 -1.33
C ASN A 137 0.67 -14.99 -0.25
N GLU A 138 1.08 -14.69 0.98
CA GLU A 138 0.16 -14.19 2.02
C GLU A 138 0.21 -12.67 2.08
N ALA A 139 -0.97 -12.07 2.27
CA ALA A 139 -1.15 -10.64 2.43
C ALA A 139 -1.75 -10.39 3.81
N ILE A 140 -1.13 -9.50 4.59
CA ILE A 140 -1.60 -9.12 5.92
C ILE A 140 -2.41 -7.83 5.84
N VAL A 141 -3.39 -7.67 6.72
CA VAL A 141 -4.21 -6.45 6.77
C VAL A 141 -3.35 -5.30 7.30
N LEU A 142 -3.06 -4.33 6.42
CA LEU A 142 -2.33 -3.12 6.73
C LEU A 142 -3.24 -2.06 7.36
N ALA A 143 -4.42 -1.86 6.78
CA ALA A 143 -5.42 -0.88 7.25
C ALA A 143 -6.84 -1.37 6.97
N ARG A 144 -7.84 -0.86 7.69
CA ARG A 144 -9.25 -1.29 7.51
C ARG A 144 -9.96 -0.58 6.38
N SER A 145 -9.40 0.53 5.93
CA SER A 145 -9.92 1.32 4.83
C SER A 145 -8.79 1.97 4.05
N PHE A 146 -9.08 2.34 2.80
CA PHE A 146 -8.16 3.10 1.98
C PHE A 146 -7.82 4.48 2.59
N ASP A 147 -8.77 5.12 3.27
CA ASP A 147 -8.54 6.42 3.89
C ASP A 147 -7.62 6.30 5.14
N GLU A 148 -7.77 5.25 5.95
CA GLU A 148 -6.84 4.92 7.04
C GLU A 148 -5.42 4.71 6.52
N TYR A 149 -5.31 3.93 5.44
CA TYR A 149 -4.05 3.67 4.76
C TYR A 149 -3.38 4.96 4.28
N LEU A 150 -4.10 5.84 3.57
CA LEU A 150 -3.56 7.11 3.07
C LEU A 150 -3.03 7.99 4.20
N CYS A 151 -3.81 8.16 5.27
CA CYS A 151 -3.38 8.95 6.42
C CYS A 151 -2.15 8.35 7.10
N ALA A 152 -2.11 7.02 7.27
CA ALA A 152 -0.95 6.34 7.85
C ALA A 152 0.31 6.53 7.02
N ALA A 153 0.21 6.30 5.71
CA ALA A 153 1.32 6.39 4.77
C ALA A 153 1.94 7.80 4.75
N VAL A 154 1.10 8.84 4.71
CA VAL A 154 1.57 10.24 4.72
C VAL A 154 2.15 10.63 6.07
N ARG A 155 1.53 10.23 7.19
CA ARG A 155 2.06 10.55 8.53
C ARG A 155 3.43 9.93 8.75
N LEU A 156 3.63 8.68 8.33
CA LEU A 156 4.94 8.02 8.36
C LEU A 156 5.96 8.79 7.53
N HIS A 157 5.59 9.21 6.33
CA HIS A 157 6.46 10.01 5.47
C HIS A 157 6.81 11.38 6.09
N GLU A 158 5.84 12.05 6.71
CA GLU A 158 6.04 13.32 7.43
C GLU A 158 6.79 13.14 8.78
N GLY A 159 7.24 11.92 9.12
CA GLY A 159 7.94 11.63 10.38
C GLY A 159 7.05 11.74 11.62
N ARG A 160 5.73 11.65 11.46
CA ARG A 160 4.75 11.73 12.55
C ARG A 160 4.48 10.34 13.11
N GLU A 161 4.35 10.25 14.44
CA GLU A 161 3.98 9.00 15.09
C GLU A 161 2.59 8.52 14.63
N LEU A 162 2.51 7.25 14.23
CA LEU A 162 1.23 6.55 14.14
C LEU A 162 0.72 6.37 15.56
N GLY A 163 -0.44 6.94 15.88
CA GLY A 163 -1.00 6.91 17.23
C GLY A 163 -1.10 5.47 17.75
N SER A 164 -0.12 5.05 18.54
CA SER A 164 -0.15 3.75 19.21
C SER A 164 -1.24 3.81 20.27
N SER A 165 -2.40 3.24 19.95
CA SER A 165 -3.38 2.93 20.99
C SER A 165 -2.77 1.84 21.87
N ARG A 166 -1.97 2.25 22.86
CA ARG A 166 -1.69 1.40 24.02
C ARG A 166 -3.05 1.07 24.61
N ILE A 167 -3.49 -0.16 24.38
CA ILE A 167 -4.57 -0.75 25.16
C ILE A 167 -4.01 -0.82 26.58
N SER A 168 -4.31 0.20 27.37
CA SER A 168 -4.13 0.16 28.82
C SER A 168 -5.10 -0.89 29.32
N GLY A 169 -4.59 -2.10 29.56
CA GLY A 169 -5.32 -3.13 30.28
C GLY A 169 -5.79 -2.57 31.62
N LYS A 170 -7.10 -2.61 31.84
CA LYS A 170 -7.70 -2.66 33.16
C LYS A 170 -8.26 -4.05 33.36
#